data_AF-A0A2N2NFW5-F1
#
_entry.id   AF-A0A2N2NFW5-F1
#
_cell.length_a   1.000
_cell.length_b   1.000
_cell.length_c   1.000
_cell.angle_alpha   90.00
_cell.angle_beta   90.00
_cell.angle_gamma   90.00
#
_symmetry.space_group_name_H-M   'P 1'
#
loop_
_entity.id
_entity.type
_entity.pdbx_description
1 polymer ?
#
loop_
_entity_poly.entity_id
_entity_poly.type
_entity_poly.pdbx_seq_one_letter_code
_entity_poly.pdbx_strand_id
1 'polypeptide(L)'
;MLLYEHDRTKDIVNRLVKSSKVIRTVIIFYLVVIMAVLFGVFAYLINDQFIIWATIGFMGALFGLLLGFLVSSVFNIILEWMAQLLVAQGEIVSQLRKKNKA
;
A
#
# COMPACT_ATOMS: atom_id res chain seq x y z
N MET A 1 11.40 -34.60 -9.83
CA MET A 1 11.21 -33.76 -8.62
C MET A 1 11.59 -32.33 -8.93
N LEU A 2 10.58 -31.48 -9.01
CA LEU A 2 10.60 -30.01 -8.98
C LEU A 2 9.10 -29.73 -9.06
N LEU A 3 8.43 -30.03 -7.94
CA LEU A 3 7.08 -29.56 -7.73
C LEU A 3 7.15 -28.07 -8.00
N TYR A 4 6.37 -27.64 -8.97
CA TYR A 4 5.89 -26.28 -9.02
C TYR A 4 5.23 -26.08 -7.64
N GLU A 5 5.98 -25.54 -6.67
CA GLU A 5 5.58 -25.43 -5.26
C GLU A 5 4.47 -24.39 -5.20
N HIS A 6 3.25 -24.85 -5.51
CA HIS A 6 2.02 -24.11 -5.25
C HIS A 6 2.01 -23.59 -3.82
N ASP A 7 2.61 -24.33 -2.88
CA ASP A 7 2.83 -23.90 -1.50
C ASP A 7 3.81 -22.72 -1.35
N ARG A 8 4.91 -22.64 -2.12
CA ARG A 8 5.82 -21.48 -2.08
C ARG A 8 5.16 -20.23 -2.66
N THR A 9 4.50 -20.34 -3.81
CA THR A 9 3.83 -19.19 -4.43
C THR A 9 2.68 -18.71 -3.53
N LYS A 10 1.94 -19.63 -2.90
CA LYS A 10 0.92 -19.31 -1.91
C LYS A 10 1.49 -18.64 -0.67
N ASP A 11 2.64 -19.07 -0.16
CA ASP A 11 3.30 -18.42 0.97
C ASP A 11 3.80 -17.01 0.61
N ILE A 12 4.35 -16.80 -0.58
CA ILE A 12 4.74 -15.47 -1.07
C ILE A 12 3.54 -14.54 -1.17
N VAL A 13 2.43 -14.97 -1.78
CA VAL A 13 1.19 -14.18 -1.89
C VAL A 13 0.61 -13.90 -0.50
N ASN A 14 0.60 -14.88 0.41
CA ASN A 14 0.07 -14.71 1.76
C ASN A 14 0.93 -13.72 2.59
N ARG A 15 2.26 -13.75 2.43
CA ARG A 15 3.16 -12.74 3.00
C ARG A 15 2.93 -11.36 2.38
N LEU A 16 2.73 -11.28 1.07
CA LEU A 16 2.39 -10.03 0.36
C LEU A 16 1.11 -9.40 0.89
N VAL A 17 0.06 -10.20 1.09
CA VAL A 17 -1.23 -9.75 1.64
C VAL A 17 -1.10 -9.32 3.11
N LYS A 18 -0.29 -10.02 3.92
CA LYS A 18 0.01 -9.58 5.30
C LYS A 18 0.79 -8.27 5.32
N SER A 19 1.82 -8.15 4.48
CA SER A 19 2.61 -6.92 4.33
C SER A 19 1.78 -5.75 3.84
N SER A 20 0.81 -5.98 2.94
CA SER A 20 -0.14 -4.95 2.47
C SER A 20 -0.90 -4.28 3.63
N LYS A 21 -1.33 -5.03 4.65
CA LYS A 21 -1.99 -4.45 5.83
C LYS A 21 -1.06 -3.53 6.62
N VAL A 22 0.20 -3.92 6.80
CA VAL A 22 1.21 -3.11 7.50
C VAL A 22 1.53 -1.85 6.69
N ILE A 23 1.78 -2.01 5.38
CA ILE A 23 2.06 -0.91 4.46
C ILE A 23 0.90 0.08 4.44
N ARG A 24 -0.36 -0.39 4.44
CA ARG A 24 -1.55 0.46 4.56
C ARG A 24 -1.50 1.34 5.80
N THR A 25 -1.28 0.74 6.96
CA THR A 25 -1.22 1.49 8.22
C THR A 25 -0.10 2.52 8.20
N VAL A 26 1.08 2.14 7.69
CA VAL A 26 2.24 3.05 7.59
C VAL A 26 1.95 4.22 6.64
N ILE A 27 1.39 3.95 5.45
CA ILE A 27 1.03 4.99 4.47
C ILE A 27 0.02 5.98 5.06
N ILE A 28 -1.03 5.46 5.71
CA ILE A 28 -2.06 6.31 6.32
C ILE A 28 -1.45 7.17 7.41
N PHE A 29 -0.69 6.57 8.33
CA PHE A 29 -0.09 7.30 9.43
C PHE A 29 0.86 8.40 8.94
N TYR A 30 1.70 8.07 7.95
CA TYR A 30 2.62 9.01 7.34
C TYR A 30 1.90 10.19 6.68
N LEU A 31 0.84 9.92 5.91
CA LEU A 31 0.06 10.96 5.23
C LEU A 31 -0.74 11.83 6.19
N VAL A 32 -1.26 11.26 7.28
CA VAL A 32 -1.91 12.01 8.36
C VAL A 32 -0.92 13.01 8.98
N VAL A 33 0.26 12.54 9.37
CA VAL A 33 1.27 13.39 10.01
C VAL A 33 1.75 14.49 9.06
N ILE A 34 2.08 14.15 7.81
CA ILE A 34 2.56 15.13 6.85
C ILE A 34 1.50 16.18 6.55
N MET A 35 0.26 15.79 6.28
CA MET A 35 -0.78 16.76 5.95
C MET A 35 -1.13 17.65 7.14
N ALA A 36 -1.14 17.09 8.36
CA ALA A 36 -1.34 17.87 9.58
C ALA A 36 -0.25 18.94 9.77
N VAL A 37 1.02 18.55 9.60
CA VAL A 37 2.16 19.46 9.71
C VAL A 37 2.12 20.49 8.59
N LEU A 38 1.89 20.08 7.34
CA LEU A 38 1.89 20.97 6.18
C LEU A 38 0.82 22.05 6.35
N PHE A 39 -0.42 21.66 6.65
CA PHE A 39 -1.53 22.59 6.84
C PHE A 39 -1.34 23.46 8.09
N GLY A 40 -0.85 22.89 9.19
CA GLY A 40 -0.56 23.63 10.42
C GLY A 40 0.52 24.69 10.20
N VAL A 41 1.62 24.34 9.53
CA VAL A 41 2.71 25.29 9.21
C VAL A 41 2.22 26.36 8.24
N PHE A 42 1.48 26.00 7.18
CA PHE A 42 0.90 27.00 6.26
C PHE A 42 -0.04 27.96 6.98
N ALA A 43 -0.89 27.47 7.87
CA ALA A 43 -1.80 28.31 8.64
C ALA A 43 -1.04 29.25 9.59
N TYR A 44 -0.01 28.75 10.27
CA TYR A 44 0.85 29.54 11.15
C TYR A 44 1.53 30.69 10.40
N LEU A 45 2.02 30.45 9.18
CA LEU A 45 2.66 31.48 8.34
C LEU A 45 1.69 32.59 7.91
N ILE A 46 0.39 32.30 7.82
CA ILE A 46 -0.64 33.27 7.44
C ILE A 46 -1.19 33.99 8.67
N ASN A 47 -1.38 33.27 9.78
CA ASN A 47 -1.93 33.79 11.01
C ASN A 47 -1.40 33.00 12.23
N ASP A 48 -0.69 33.71 13.10
CA ASP A 48 -0.06 33.16 14.32
C ASP A 48 -1.07 32.88 15.45
N GLN A 49 -2.36 33.14 15.26
CA GLN A 49 -3.35 32.76 16.25
C GLN A 49 -3.38 31.24 16.44
N PHE A 50 -3.06 30.81 17.66
CA PHE A 50 -3.00 29.41 18.06
C PHE A 50 -4.21 28.60 17.60
N ILE A 51 -5.41 29.15 17.81
CA ILE A 51 -6.67 28.48 17.47
C ILE A 51 -6.75 28.20 15.96
N ILE A 52 -6.29 29.13 15.13
CA ILE A 52 -6.40 29.02 13.67
C ILE A 52 -5.45 27.95 13.15
N TRP A 53 -4.16 28.00 13.51
CA TRP A 53 -3.21 27.03 12.98
C TRP A 53 -3.40 25.63 13.55
N ALA A 54 -3.84 25.50 14.80
CA ALA A 54 -4.19 24.19 15.38
C ALA A 54 -5.41 23.57 14.69
N THR A 55 -6.46 24.36 14.41
CA THR A 55 -7.68 23.88 13.75
C THR A 55 -7.41 23.47 12.30
N ILE A 56 -6.65 24.29 11.56
CA ILE A 56 -6.28 23.97 10.18
C ILE A 56 -5.32 22.77 10.12
N GLY A 57 -4.38 22.64 11.07
CA GLY A 57 -3.55 21.45 11.22
C GLY A 57 -4.37 20.18 11.48
N PHE A 58 -5.39 20.25 12.33
CA PHE A 58 -6.32 19.14 12.56
C PHE A 58 -7.12 18.78 11.29
N MET A 59 -7.60 19.78 10.54
CA MET A 59 -8.19 19.55 9.23
C MET A 59 -7.22 18.89 8.24
N GLY A 60 -5.95 19.27 8.27
CA GLY A 60 -4.88 18.62 7.52
C GLY A 60 -4.74 17.15 7.89
N ALA A 61 -4.81 16.80 9.17
CA ALA A 61 -4.79 15.41 9.63
C ALA A 61 -5.96 14.59 9.06
N LEU A 62 -7.17 15.15 9.06
CA LEU A 62 -8.35 14.51 8.46
C LEU A 62 -8.19 14.32 6.94
N PHE A 63 -7.65 15.32 6.26
CA PHE A 63 -7.36 15.22 4.82
C PHE A 63 -6.29 14.16 4.54
N GLY A 64 -5.23 14.11 5.35
CA GLY A 64 -4.19 13.10 5.28
C GLY A 64 -4.72 11.69 5.52
N LEU A 65 -5.71 11.54 6.40
CA LEU A 65 -6.39 10.27 6.63
C LEU A 65 -7.16 9.81 5.38
N LEU A 66 -7.96 10.70 4.78
CA LEU A 66 -8.72 10.41 3.56
C LEU A 66 -7.79 10.06 2.39
N LEU A 67 -6.76 10.87 2.15
CA LEU A 67 -5.75 10.60 1.12
C LEU A 67 -4.96 9.34 1.42
N GLY A 68 -4.65 9.07 2.68
CA GLY A 68 -4.00 7.84 3.13
C GLY A 68 -4.79 6.60 2.76
N PHE A 69 -6.11 6.61 2.98
CA PHE A 69 -6.97 5.52 2.56
C PHE A 69 -6.98 5.34 1.04
N LEU A 70 -7.05 6.43 0.29
CA LEU A 70 -7.06 6.38 -1.18
C LEU A 70 -5.75 5.82 -1.74
N VAL A 71 -4.60 6.36 -1.31
CA VAL A 71 -3.28 5.92 -1.76
C VAL A 71 -3.02 4.47 -1.35
N SER A 72 -3.38 4.09 -0.12
CA SER A 72 -3.26 2.70 0.30
C SER A 72 -4.12 1.75 -0.52
N SER A 73 -5.33 2.16 -0.95
CA SER A 73 -6.19 1.34 -1.78
C SER A 73 -5.54 1.07 -3.14
N VAL A 74 -4.99 2.11 -3.77
CA VAL A 74 -4.24 1.98 -5.03
C VAL A 74 -3.05 1.03 -4.88
N PHE A 75 -2.27 1.17 -3.79
CA PHE A 75 -1.17 0.26 -3.50
C PHE A 75 -1.62 -1.19 -3.37
N ASN A 76 -2.76 -1.45 -2.72
CA ASN A 76 -3.28 -2.81 -2.59
C ASN A 76 -3.65 -3.41 -3.95
N ILE A 77 -4.28 -2.62 -4.83
CA ILE A 77 -4.62 -3.05 -6.20
C ILE A 77 -3.34 -3.42 -6.97
N ILE A 78 -2.27 -2.60 -6.84
CA ILE A 78 -0.99 -2.89 -7.49
C ILE A 78 -0.37 -4.18 -6.95
N LEU A 79 -0.37 -4.38 -5.63
CA LEU A 79 0.17 -5.60 -5.02
C LEU A 79 -0.62 -6.85 -5.44
N GLU A 80 -1.95 -6.74 -5.54
CA GLU A 80 -2.82 -7.81 -6.01
C GLU A 80 -2.55 -8.14 -7.49
N TRP A 81 -2.38 -7.11 -8.32
CA TRP A 81 -2.00 -7.27 -9.71
C TRP A 81 -0.62 -7.94 -9.86
N MET A 82 0.38 -7.55 -9.07
CA MET A 82 1.70 -8.20 -9.06
C MET A 82 1.62 -9.67 -8.63
N ALA A 83 0.78 -9.99 -7.64
CA ALA A 83 0.55 -11.36 -7.21
C ALA A 83 -0.08 -12.21 -8.32
N GLN A 84 -1.07 -11.67 -9.04
CA GLN A 84 -1.70 -12.35 -10.18
C GLN A 84 -0.70 -12.62 -11.31
N LEU A 85 0.15 -11.64 -11.64
CA LEU A 85 1.20 -11.82 -12.65
C LEU A 85 2.20 -12.93 -12.27
N LEU A 86 2.64 -12.99 -11.02
CA LEU A 86 3.55 -14.03 -10.52
C LEU A 86 2.93 -15.43 -10.62
N VAL A 87 1.64 -15.56 -10.30
CA VAL A 87 0.90 -16.82 -10.45
C VAL A 87 0.82 -17.21 -11.93
N ALA A 88 0.47 -16.28 -12.82
CA ALA A 88 0.32 -16.54 -14.25
C ALA A 88 1.63 -16.96 -14.93
N GLN A 89 2.73 -16.24 -14.68
CA GLN A 89 4.08 -16.63 -15.17
C GLN A 89 4.43 -18.05 -14.75
N GLY A 90 4.04 -18.36 -13.52
CA GLY A 90 4.19 -19.66 -12.94
C GLY A 90 3.51 -20.80 -13.67
N GLU A 91 2.21 -20.64 -13.90
CA GLU A 91 1.41 -21.63 -14.61
C GLU A 91 1.94 -21.87 -16.03
N ILE A 92 2.35 -20.82 -16.74
CA ILE A 92 2.94 -20.90 -18.09
C ILE A 92 4.21 -21.76 -18.09
N VAL A 93 5.14 -21.51 -17.16
CA VAL A 93 6.38 -22.31 -17.04
C VAL A 93 6.06 -23.77 -16.72
N SER A 94 5.06 -24.01 -15.87
CA SER A 94 4.61 -25.37 -15.54
C SER A 94 4.09 -26.13 -16.76
N GLN A 95 3.33 -25.47 -17.64
CA GLN A 95 2.77 -26.08 -18.84
C GLN A 95 3.84 -26.32 -19.91
N LEU A 96 4.74 -25.36 -20.14
CA LEU A 96 5.87 -25.50 -21.05
C LEU A 96 6.75 -26.70 -20.67
N ARG A 97 6.97 -26.91 -19.37
CA ARG A 97 7.74 -28.05 -18.87
C ARG A 97 7.04 -29.39 -19.04
N LYS A 98 5.71 -29.44 -18.92
CA LYS A 98 4.94 -30.66 -19.22
C LYS A 98 5.02 -31.01 -20.71
N LYS A 99 4.94 -30.00 -21.58
CA LYS A 99 5.06 -30.18 -23.03
C LYS A 99 6.44 -30.67 -23.47
N ASN A 100 7.52 -30.23 -22.83
CA ASN A 100 8.89 -30.65 -23.14
C ASN A 100 9.29 -32.02 -22.56
N LYS A 101 8.41 -32.68 -21.80
CA LYS A 101 8.65 -34.01 -21.20
C LYS A 101 7.80 -35.12 -21.85
N ALA A 102 6.95 -34.78 -22.80
CA ALA A 102 6.27 -35.70 -23.71
C ALA A 102 7.06 -35.76 -25.02
#